data_AF-A0A0J9ET36-F1
#
_entry.id   AF-A0A0J9ET36-F1
#
_cell.length_a   1.000
_cell.length_b   1.000
_cell.length_c   1.000
_cell.angle_alpha   90.00
_cell.angle_beta   90.00
_cell.angle_gamma   90.00
#
_symmetry.space_group_name_H-M   'P 1'
#
loop_
_entity.id
_entity.type
_entity.pdbx_description
1 polymer ?
#
loop_
_entity_poly.entity_id
_entity_poly.type
_entity_poly.pdbx_seq_one_letter_code
_entity_poly.pdbx_strand_id
1 'polypeptide(L)'
;RVNHCKSLCEIHFYQKLRNLIFLKTIFTRLVCEINERNYQFQCSVLNIIQVTAEFTLIILFKYNIKTMTHHSCVILTVRNTQLMMNIIKTLR
;
A
#
# COMPACT_ATOMS: atom_id res chain seq x y z
N ARG A 1 -23.67 5.60 -3.26
CA ARG A 1 -23.72 4.42 -2.36
C ARG A 1 -22.65 3.44 -2.82
N VAL A 2 -21.82 2.93 -1.92
CA VAL A 2 -20.82 1.90 -2.24
C VAL A 2 -21.54 0.57 -2.50
N ASN A 3 -21.17 -0.15 -3.55
CA ASN A 3 -21.68 -1.49 -3.81
C ASN A 3 -20.80 -2.51 -3.08
N HIS A 4 -21.27 -2.96 -1.93
CA HIS A 4 -20.52 -3.89 -1.05
C HIS A 4 -20.18 -5.21 -1.74
N CYS A 5 -21.07 -5.77 -2.55
CA CYS A 5 -20.82 -7.02 -3.28
C CYS A 5 -19.67 -6.85 -4.28
N LYS A 6 -19.66 -5.73 -5.02
CA LYS A 6 -18.58 -5.42 -5.96
C LYS A 6 -17.23 -5.28 -5.25
N SER A 7 -17.20 -4.57 -4.11
CA SER A 7 -15.96 -4.40 -3.32
C SER A 7 -15.43 -5.73 -2.77
N LEU A 8 -16.29 -6.64 -2.32
CA LEU A 8 -15.86 -7.97 -1.87
C LEU A 8 -15.28 -8.81 -3.02
N CYS A 9 -15.86 -8.74 -4.22
CA CYS A 9 -15.31 -9.38 -5.41
C CYS A 9 -13.92 -8.83 -5.78
N GLU A 10 -13.74 -7.50 -5.72
CA GLU A 10 -12.45 -6.86 -5.98
C GLU A 10 -11.39 -7.30 -4.96
N ILE A 11 -11.73 -7.35 -3.67
CA ILE A 11 -10.82 -7.85 -2.62
C ILE A 11 -10.40 -9.29 -2.93
N HIS A 12 -11.37 -10.16 -3.24
CA HIS A 12 -11.08 -11.56 -3.57
C HIS A 12 -10.16 -11.69 -4.79
N PHE A 13 -10.41 -10.88 -5.82
CA PHE A 13 -9.61 -10.85 -7.03
C PHE A 13 -8.16 -10.43 -6.72
N TYR A 14 -7.96 -9.31 -6.03
CA TYR A 14 -6.61 -8.81 -5.73
C TYR A 14 -5.85 -9.68 -4.72
N GLN A 15 -6.54 -10.39 -3.82
CA GLN A 15 -5.88 -11.36 -2.92
C GLN A 15 -5.32 -12.59 -3.66
N LYS A 16 -5.95 -12.99 -4.78
CA LYS A 16 -5.45 -14.07 -5.64
C LYS A 16 -4.42 -13.59 -6.67
N LEU A 17 -4.38 -12.30 -6.95
CA LEU A 17 -3.47 -11.71 -7.91
C LEU A 17 -2.04 -11.70 -7.33
N ARG A 18 -1.10 -12.36 -8.03
CA ARG A 18 0.32 -12.37 -7.67
C ARG A 18 1.11 -11.22 -8.30
N ASN A 19 0.50 -10.50 -9.24
CA ASN A 19 1.13 -9.38 -9.93
C ASN A 19 1.14 -8.12 -9.07
N LEU A 20 2.12 -7.26 -9.31
CA LEU A 20 2.18 -5.92 -8.75
C LEU A 20 0.98 -5.10 -9.21
N ILE A 21 0.45 -4.31 -8.28
CA ILE A 21 -0.74 -3.49 -8.46
C ILE A 21 -0.38 -2.18 -9.15
N PHE A 22 0.77 -1.57 -8.83
CA PHE A 22 1.13 -0.29 -9.43
C PHE A 22 1.67 -0.45 -10.85
N LEU A 23 1.31 0.48 -11.72
CA LEU A 23 1.87 0.56 -13.07
C LEU A 23 3.33 0.97 -12.98
N LYS A 24 4.23 0.12 -13.53
CA LYS A 24 5.68 0.30 -13.49
C LYS A 24 6.12 1.70 -13.95
N THR A 25 5.58 2.20 -15.06
CA THR A 25 5.97 3.51 -15.60
C THR A 25 5.66 4.66 -14.65
N ILE A 26 4.52 4.63 -13.97
CA ILE A 26 4.13 5.66 -13.00
C ILE A 26 5.01 5.56 -11.76
N PHE A 27 5.22 4.34 -11.25
CA PHE A 27 6.05 4.12 -10.07
C PHE A 27 7.51 4.54 -10.30
N THR A 28 8.09 4.23 -11.45
CA THR A 28 9.44 4.68 -11.81
C THR A 28 9.55 6.20 -11.85
N ARG A 29 8.56 6.90 -12.43
CA ARG A 29 8.55 8.37 -12.43
C ARG A 29 8.53 8.94 -11.01
N LEU A 30 7.70 8.37 -10.13
CA LEU A 30 7.62 8.76 -8.72
C LEU A 30 8.98 8.57 -8.01
N VAL A 31 9.66 7.43 -8.23
CA VAL A 31 10.98 7.18 -7.63
C VAL A 31 12.02 8.20 -8.12
N CYS A 32 12.03 8.50 -9.42
CA CYS A 32 12.95 9.50 -9.98
C CYS A 32 12.66 10.91 -9.44
N GLU A 33 11.39 11.27 -9.27
CA GLU A 33 10.97 12.56 -8.71
C GLU A 33 11.41 12.72 -7.25
N ILE A 34 11.19 11.68 -6.42
CA ILE A 34 11.60 11.68 -5.00
C ILE A 34 13.11 11.74 -4.83
N ASN A 35 13.88 11.08 -5.71
CA ASN A 35 15.32 10.99 -5.53
C ASN A 35 16.05 12.31 -5.82
N GLU A 36 15.36 13.34 -6.37
CA GLU A 36 15.81 14.72 -6.73
C GLU A 36 17.07 14.83 -7.62
N ARG A 37 17.86 13.78 -7.70
CA ARG A 37 19.09 13.63 -8.45
C ARG A 37 18.78 12.73 -9.63
N ASN A 38 19.28 13.12 -10.80
CA ASN A 38 19.22 12.37 -12.06
C ASN A 38 20.08 11.09 -12.03
N TYR A 39 19.93 10.26 -11.00
CA TYR A 39 20.54 8.94 -10.95
C TYR A 39 19.81 8.01 -11.90
N GLN A 40 20.57 7.38 -12.79
CA GLN A 40 20.07 6.27 -13.59
C GLN A 40 19.98 5.04 -12.70
N PHE A 41 18.77 4.70 -12.27
CA PHE A 41 18.52 3.45 -11.58
C PHE A 41 18.57 2.28 -12.56
N GLN A 42 19.19 1.17 -12.13
CA GLN A 42 19.05 -0.09 -12.84
C GLN A 42 17.59 -0.58 -12.76
N CYS A 43 17.10 -1.23 -13.82
CA CYS A 43 15.74 -1.78 -13.85
C CYS A 43 15.49 -2.80 -12.72
N SER A 44 16.51 -3.57 -12.33
CA SER A 44 16.46 -4.50 -11.20
C SER A 44 16.19 -3.78 -9.87
N VAL A 45 16.88 -2.66 -9.63
CA VAL A 45 16.72 -1.83 -8.44
C VAL A 45 15.31 -1.25 -8.37
N LEU A 46 14.81 -0.67 -9.47
CA LEU A 46 13.44 -0.14 -9.53
C LEU A 46 12.39 -1.22 -9.24
N ASN A 47 12.58 -2.43 -9.75
CA ASN A 47 11.67 -3.54 -9.50
C ASN A 47 11.68 -3.96 -8.02
N ILE A 48 12.85 -4.02 -7.37
CA ILE A 48 12.95 -4.32 -5.93
C ILE A 48 12.28 -3.24 -5.09
N ILE A 49 12.49 -1.97 -5.42
CA ILE A 49 11.84 -0.84 -4.73
C ILE A 49 10.32 -0.97 -4.85
N GLN A 50 9.80 -1.27 -6.05
CA GLN A 50 8.35 -1.43 -6.25
C GLN A 50 7.79 -2.61 -5.45
N VAL A 51 8.41 -3.79 -5.54
CA VAL A 51 7.99 -4.98 -4.78
C VAL A 51 7.97 -4.68 -3.28
N THR A 52 9.01 -4.01 -2.78
CA THR A 52 9.13 -3.66 -1.36
C THR A 52 8.05 -2.67 -0.94
N ALA A 53 7.83 -1.61 -1.72
CA ALA A 53 6.84 -0.59 -1.43
C ALA A 53 5.41 -1.15 -1.40
N GLU A 54 5.02 -1.95 -2.40
CA GLU A 54 3.70 -2.59 -2.42
C GLU A 54 3.52 -3.56 -1.27
N PHE A 55 4.54 -4.36 -0.94
CA PHE A 55 4.50 -5.26 0.19
C PHE A 55 4.33 -4.53 1.52
N THR A 56 5.08 -3.44 1.73
CA THR A 56 4.94 -2.57 2.91
C THR A 56 3.52 -1.99 3.01
N LEU A 57 2.94 -1.52 1.90
CA LEU A 57 1.58 -1.00 1.88
C LEU A 57 0.54 -2.08 2.19
N ILE A 58 0.67 -3.29 1.63
CA ILE A 58 -0.22 -4.42 1.94
C ILE A 58 -0.22 -4.72 3.44
N ILE A 59 0.97 -4.76 4.06
CA ILE A 59 1.10 -4.97 5.50
C ILE A 59 0.41 -3.82 6.27
N LEU A 60 0.68 -2.57 5.90
CA LEU A 60 0.06 -1.41 6.52
C LEU A 60 -1.47 -1.45 6.44
N PHE A 61 -2.03 -1.76 5.27
CA PHE A 61 -3.48 -1.91 5.06
C PHE A 61 -4.06 -3.05 5.91
N LYS A 62 -3.37 -4.19 6.04
CA LYS A 62 -3.80 -5.30 6.90
C LYS A 62 -3.96 -4.87 8.36
N TYR A 63 -3.00 -4.12 8.90
CA TYR A 63 -3.11 -3.63 10.28
C TYR A 63 -4.17 -2.54 10.43
N ASN A 64 -4.26 -1.64 9.46
CA ASN A 64 -5.30 -0.61 9.40
C ASN A 64 -6.72 -1.20 9.41
N ILE A 65 -6.96 -2.30 8.70
CA ILE A 65 -8.24 -3.03 8.75
C ILE A 65 -8.49 -3.60 10.14
N LYS A 66 -7.47 -4.18 10.81
CA LYS A 66 -7.62 -4.68 12.18
C LYS A 66 -8.03 -3.57 13.15
N THR A 67 -7.36 -2.42 13.08
CA THR A 67 -7.69 -1.23 13.90
C THR A 67 -9.11 -0.73 13.62
N MET A 68 -9.49 -0.68 12.35
CA MET A 68 -10.85 -0.33 11.94
C MET A 68 -11.89 -1.28 12.54
N THR A 69 -11.65 -2.60 12.47
CA THR A 69 -12.55 -3.61 13.05
C THR A 69 -12.63 -3.55 14.58
N HIS A 70 -11.51 -3.21 15.25
CA HIS A 70 -11.48 -3.01 16.70
C HIS A 70 -12.37 -1.84 17.13
N HIS A 71 -12.49 -0.80 16.30
CA HIS A 71 -13.41 0.33 16.52
C HIS A 71 -14.81 0.10 15.94
N SER A 72 -15.18 -1.13 15.58
CA SER A 72 -16.48 -1.49 14.97
C SER A 72 -16.83 -0.67 13.72
N CYS A 73 -15.81 -0.19 13.01
CA CYS A 73 -15.95 0.60 11.80
C CYS A 73 -15.83 -0.29 10.55
N VAL A 74 -16.41 0.15 9.44
CA VAL A 74 -16.35 -0.54 8.13
C VAL A 74 -15.62 0.31 7.08
N ILE A 75 -15.37 1.59 7.39
CA ILE A 75 -14.66 2.52 6.51
C ILE A 75 -13.29 2.82 7.10
N LEU A 76 -12.25 2.60 6.29
CA LEU A 76 -10.90 3.00 6.63
C LEU A 76 -10.76 4.52 6.50
N THR A 77 -10.25 5.17 7.54
CA THR A 77 -10.01 6.62 7.55
C THR A 77 -8.53 6.93 7.77
N VAL A 78 -8.14 8.16 7.47
CA VAL A 78 -6.78 8.68 7.72
C VAL A 78 -6.38 8.53 9.18
N ARG A 79 -7.33 8.63 10.12
CA ARG A 79 -7.08 8.43 11.57
C ARG A 79 -6.53 7.04 11.88
N ASN A 80 -7.05 6.00 11.22
CA ASN A 80 -6.57 4.62 11.41
C ASN A 80 -5.12 4.49 10.95
N THR A 81 -4.80 5.06 9.78
CA THR A 81 -3.43 5.09 9.23
C THR A 81 -2.48 5.85 10.13
N GLN A 82 -2.90 7.02 10.64
CA GLN A 82 -2.08 7.81 11.56
C GLN A 82 -1.78 7.04 12.85
N LEU A 83 -2.78 6.39 13.42
CA LEU A 83 -2.60 5.56 14.62
C LEU A 83 -1.62 4.42 14.36
N MET A 84 -1.74 3.70 13.24
CA MET A 84 -0.81 2.62 12.90
C MET A 84 0.63 3.12 12.70
N MET A 85 0.81 4.25 12.03
CA MET A 85 2.14 4.84 11.87
C MET A 85 2.76 5.25 13.20
N ASN A 86 1.96 5.77 14.14
CA ASN A 86 2.44 6.09 15.49
C ASN A 86 2.88 4.82 16.24
N ILE A 87 2.09 3.74 16.19
CA ILE A 87 2.47 2.45 16.81
C ILE A 87 3.77 1.92 16.22
N ILE A 88 3.91 1.91 14.88
CA ILE A 88 5.12 1.44 14.20
C ILE A 88 6.34 2.28 14.63
N LYS A 89 6.18 3.60 14.76
CA LYS A 89 7.25 4.50 15.25
C LYS A 89 7.65 4.21 16.69
N THR A 90 6.71 3.88 17.56
CA THR A 90 7.00 3.58 18.98
C THR A 90 7.69 2.22 19.17
N LEU A 91 7.42 1.26 18.30
CA LEU A 91 8.02 -0.07 18.36
C LEU A 91 9.43 -0.14 17.74
N ARG A 92 9.86 0.92 17.04
CA ARG A 92 11.18 1.04 16.43
C ARG A 92 12.10 1.87 17.30
#